data_AF-W0A4Q7-F1
#
_entry.id   AF-W0A4Q7-F1
#
_cell.length_a   1.000
_cell.length_b   1.000
_cell.length_c   1.000
_cell.angle_alpha   90.00
_cell.angle_beta   90.00
_cell.angle_gamma   90.00
#
_symmetry.space_group_name_H-M   'P 1'
#
loop_
_entity.id
_entity.type
_entity.pdbx_description
1 polymer ?
#
loop_
_entity_poly.entity_id
_entity_poly.type
_entity_poly.pdbx_seq_one_letter_code
_entity_poly.pdbx_strand_id
1 'polypeptide(L)'
;MAGIRFNEAMTGGFVLGETDPEAGRRQGERTGSALTMHAQVAIDDIDLFLSDPGHNGTLGGTLDVPGWGQGIAATAGVFRLFSPSGQPRLKLMVYELAFAHGGRPYYLAGRKEVRDDPGFDLWRDTTTLFTRLHEGVDAGGTVVGAGTLALGVADLVRLMSTMRATGAADAAAAAAVLARFGRMFLGELWDSYGPHGRSGG
;
A
#
# COMPACT_ATOMS: atom_id res chain seq x y z
N MET A 1 2.49 -23.07 -7.29
CA MET A 1 2.04 -22.38 -6.07
C MET A 1 0.92 -21.44 -6.45
N ALA A 2 -0.04 -21.24 -5.56
CA ALA A 2 -1.17 -20.35 -5.81
C ALA A 2 -0.97 -19.03 -5.08
N GLY A 3 -1.41 -17.95 -5.70
CA GLY A 3 -1.13 -16.60 -5.27
C GLY A 3 -2.30 -15.66 -5.52
N ILE A 4 -2.07 -14.36 -5.35
CA ILE A 4 -3.06 -13.33 -5.67
C ILE A 4 -2.44 -12.18 -6.46
N ARG A 5 -3.27 -11.53 -7.27
CA ARG A 5 -2.95 -10.27 -7.94
C ARG A 5 -4.09 -9.28 -7.84
N PHE A 6 -3.75 -8.01 -7.68
CA PHE A 6 -4.70 -6.92 -7.74
C PHE A 6 -4.03 -5.63 -8.19
N ASN A 7 -4.87 -4.69 -8.64
CA ASN A 7 -4.43 -3.36 -9.02
C ASN A 7 -5.05 -2.36 -8.07
N GLU A 8 -4.32 -1.30 -7.79
CA GLU A 8 -4.81 -0.20 -6.97
C GLU A 8 -4.29 1.13 -7.51
N ALA A 9 -5.05 2.19 -7.27
CA ALA A 9 -4.64 3.54 -7.58
C ALA A 9 -4.79 4.39 -6.32
N MET A 10 -3.70 5.03 -5.90
CA MET A 10 -3.70 5.94 -4.76
C MET A 10 -3.23 7.31 -5.21
N THR A 11 -3.91 8.35 -4.74
CA THR A 11 -3.58 9.73 -5.09
C THR A 11 -3.61 10.61 -3.85
N GLY A 12 -2.81 11.67 -3.83
CA GLY A 12 -2.87 12.64 -2.75
C GLY A 12 -1.82 13.74 -2.85
N GLY A 13 -1.93 14.71 -1.95
CA GLY A 13 -1.06 15.88 -1.93
C GLY A 13 0.41 15.48 -1.81
N PHE A 14 1.22 16.00 -2.72
CA PHE A 14 2.65 15.70 -2.78
C PHE A 14 3.41 16.89 -3.36
N VAL A 15 4.59 17.18 -2.83
CA VAL A 15 5.41 18.33 -3.24
C VAL A 15 6.87 17.92 -3.37
N LEU A 16 7.49 18.29 -4.49
CA LEU A 16 8.94 18.17 -4.68
C LEU A 16 9.69 19.19 -3.80
N GLY A 17 10.77 18.76 -3.19
CA GLY A 17 11.57 19.53 -2.24
C GLY A 17 11.09 19.49 -0.79
N GLU A 18 9.88 18.97 -0.52
CA GLU A 18 9.42 18.69 0.84
C GLU A 18 9.95 17.33 1.32
N THR A 19 10.15 17.19 2.63
CA THR A 19 10.68 15.98 3.27
C THR A 19 9.73 15.36 4.29
N ASP A 20 8.79 16.15 4.81
CA ASP A 20 7.73 15.69 5.70
C ASP A 20 6.46 15.32 4.92
N PRO A 21 6.01 14.05 4.97
CA PRO A 21 4.82 13.59 4.24
C PRO A 21 3.57 14.42 4.51
N GLU A 22 3.36 14.84 5.75
CA GLU A 22 2.15 15.52 6.18
C GLU A 22 2.18 17.02 5.81
N ALA A 23 3.35 17.66 5.86
CA ALA A 23 3.56 18.98 5.25
C ALA A 23 3.34 18.93 3.74
N GLY A 24 3.91 17.93 3.06
CA GLY A 24 3.74 17.70 1.62
C GLY A 24 2.29 17.49 1.22
N ARG A 25 1.54 16.70 2.00
CA ARG A 25 0.08 16.53 1.85
C ARG A 25 -0.65 17.87 1.86
N ARG A 26 -0.48 18.63 2.95
CA ARG A 26 -1.18 19.91 3.14
C ARG A 26 -0.81 20.94 2.08
N GLN A 27 0.47 21.02 1.70
CA GLN A 27 0.90 21.96 0.66
C GLN A 27 0.42 21.53 -0.72
N GLY A 28 0.48 20.24 -1.04
CA GLY A 28 -0.04 19.68 -2.28
C GLY A 28 -1.53 19.96 -2.47
N GLU A 29 -2.33 19.73 -1.42
CA GLU A 29 -3.76 20.04 -1.41
C GLU A 29 -4.05 21.53 -1.66
N ARG A 30 -3.27 22.44 -1.06
CA ARG A 30 -3.44 23.89 -1.27
C ARG A 30 -3.03 24.36 -2.66
N THR A 31 -2.10 23.66 -3.30
CA THR A 31 -1.48 24.10 -4.57
C THR A 31 -1.97 23.30 -5.78
N GLY A 32 -2.82 22.28 -5.57
CA GLY A 32 -3.25 21.36 -6.63
C GLY A 32 -2.14 20.41 -7.10
N SER A 33 -1.09 20.22 -6.30
CA SER A 33 0.02 19.30 -6.59
C SER A 33 -0.24 17.93 -5.95
N ALA A 34 -0.39 16.91 -6.80
CA ALA A 34 -0.70 15.55 -6.36
C ALA A 34 0.18 14.51 -7.05
N LEU A 35 0.58 13.50 -6.28
CA LEU A 35 1.21 12.28 -6.80
C LEU A 35 0.13 11.21 -6.95
N THR A 36 0.11 10.51 -8.07
CA THR A 36 -0.72 9.30 -8.25
C THR A 36 0.17 8.09 -8.49
N MET A 37 -0.10 7.00 -7.77
CA MET A 37 0.52 5.71 -7.97
C MET A 37 -0.52 4.71 -8.47
N HIS A 38 -0.26 4.14 -9.66
CA HIS A 38 -1.05 3.05 -10.24
C HIS A 38 -0.29 1.75 -10.04
N ALA A 39 -0.56 1.08 -8.92
CA ALA A 39 0.15 -0.11 -8.50
C ALA A 39 -0.49 -1.40 -9.02
N GLN A 40 0.36 -2.38 -9.32
CA GLN A 40 0.00 -3.78 -9.53
C GLN A 40 0.74 -4.62 -8.50
N VAL A 41 -0.01 -5.23 -7.60
CA VAL A 41 0.54 -6.11 -6.56
C VAL A 41 0.42 -7.56 -7.02
N ALA A 42 1.49 -8.33 -6.83
CA ALA A 42 1.47 -9.77 -7.01
C ALA A 42 2.14 -10.49 -5.84
N ILE A 43 1.44 -11.49 -5.31
CA ILE A 43 1.93 -12.45 -4.32
C ILE A 43 1.86 -13.81 -5.01
N ASP A 44 3.01 -14.44 -5.24
CA ASP A 44 3.07 -15.67 -6.04
C ASP A 44 2.77 -16.93 -5.22
N ASP A 45 3.06 -16.91 -3.92
CA ASP A 45 2.72 -17.97 -2.97
C ASP A 45 2.02 -17.37 -1.75
N ILE A 46 0.70 -17.56 -1.68
CA ILE A 46 -0.10 -17.04 -0.57
C ILE A 46 0.24 -17.71 0.76
N ASP A 47 0.66 -18.98 0.76
CA ASP A 47 0.92 -19.72 1.99
C ASP A 47 2.25 -19.31 2.59
N LEU A 48 3.26 -19.14 1.74
CA LEU A 48 4.55 -18.61 2.16
C LEU A 48 4.43 -17.14 2.61
N PHE A 49 3.69 -16.32 1.86
CA PHE A 49 3.43 -14.92 2.23
C PHE A 49 2.74 -14.77 3.59
N LEU A 50 1.85 -15.70 3.95
CA LEU A 50 1.14 -15.66 5.22
C LEU A 50 1.93 -16.25 6.39
N SER A 51 2.86 -17.16 6.13
CA SER A 51 3.60 -17.89 7.18
C SER A 51 5.00 -17.32 7.46
N ASP A 52 5.59 -16.59 6.51
CA ASP A 52 6.91 -15.97 6.64
C ASP A 52 6.80 -14.44 6.52
N PRO A 53 7.00 -13.69 7.62
CA PRO A 53 7.02 -12.22 7.59
C PRO A 53 8.09 -11.60 6.69
N GLY A 54 9.11 -12.38 6.30
CA GLY A 54 10.14 -11.97 5.35
C GLY A 54 9.76 -12.22 3.88
N HIS A 55 8.66 -12.92 3.61
CA HIS A 55 8.22 -13.20 2.25
C HIS A 55 7.42 -12.03 1.68
N ASN A 56 7.98 -11.41 0.65
CA ASN A 56 7.45 -10.17 0.10
C ASN A 56 6.62 -10.41 -1.16
N GLY A 57 5.60 -9.58 -1.36
CA GLY A 57 4.96 -9.42 -2.66
C GLY A 57 5.81 -8.53 -3.57
N THR A 58 5.51 -8.59 -4.86
CA THR A 58 6.06 -7.68 -5.86
C THR A 58 5.11 -6.51 -6.09
N LEU A 59 5.68 -5.34 -6.32
CA LEU A 59 4.94 -4.13 -6.66
C LEU A 59 5.45 -3.62 -8.02
N GLY A 60 4.59 -3.63 -9.02
CA GLY A 60 4.81 -2.97 -10.30
C GLY A 60 3.90 -1.75 -10.42
N GLY A 61 4.08 -0.96 -11.48
CA GLY A 61 3.15 0.12 -11.78
C GLY A 61 3.72 1.32 -12.48
N THR A 62 2.92 2.38 -12.48
CA THR A 62 3.30 3.68 -13.02
C THR A 62 3.02 4.79 -12.01
N LEU A 63 3.79 5.87 -12.12
CA LEU A 63 3.69 7.06 -11.29
C LEU A 63 3.36 8.29 -12.13
N ASP A 64 2.44 9.11 -11.63
CA ASP A 64 2.15 10.44 -12.14
C ASP A 64 2.72 11.46 -11.14
N VAL A 65 3.92 11.97 -11.43
CA VAL A 65 4.68 12.81 -10.51
C VAL A 65 4.52 14.29 -10.91
N PRO A 66 4.10 15.17 -9.97
CA PRO A 66 3.88 16.57 -10.29
C PRO A 66 5.20 17.23 -10.73
N GLY A 67 5.16 17.91 -11.88
CA GLY A 67 6.32 18.54 -12.50
C GLY A 67 7.21 17.62 -13.35
N TRP A 68 7.04 16.29 -13.27
CA TRP A 68 7.85 15.31 -14.05
C TRP A 68 7.03 14.58 -15.12
N GLY A 69 5.71 14.54 -14.98
CA GLY A 69 4.79 13.98 -15.98
C GLY A 69 4.04 12.75 -15.48
N GLN A 70 3.37 12.07 -16.41
CA GLN A 70 2.48 10.95 -16.14
C GLN A 70 3.03 9.64 -16.73
N GLY A 71 2.62 8.51 -16.16
CA GLY A 71 2.95 7.19 -16.67
C GLY A 71 4.41 6.78 -16.52
N ILE A 72 5.14 7.34 -15.54
CA ILE A 72 6.54 6.98 -15.28
C ILE A 72 6.57 5.54 -14.77
N ALA A 73 7.15 4.63 -15.56
CA ALA A 73 7.16 3.21 -15.23
C ALA A 73 8.14 2.88 -14.10
N ALA A 74 7.67 2.11 -13.12
CA ALA A 74 8.53 1.49 -12.14
C ALA A 74 9.35 0.36 -12.79
N THR A 75 10.61 0.26 -12.42
CA THR A 75 11.54 -0.78 -12.90
C THR A 75 11.62 -1.96 -11.93
N ALA A 76 11.36 -1.72 -10.66
CA ALA A 76 11.26 -2.73 -9.62
C ALA A 76 10.41 -2.20 -8.47
N GLY A 77 9.87 -3.10 -7.66
CA GLY A 77 9.17 -2.71 -6.46
C GLY A 77 8.82 -3.87 -5.56
N VAL A 78 8.57 -3.52 -4.30
CA VAL A 78 8.29 -4.48 -3.25
C VAL A 78 7.05 -4.06 -2.50
N PHE A 79 6.22 -5.05 -2.22
CA PHE A 79 5.05 -4.93 -1.38
C PHE A 79 5.26 -5.81 -0.15
N ARG A 80 5.18 -5.22 1.04
CA ARG A 80 5.24 -5.98 2.30
C ARG A 80 4.00 -5.69 3.12
N LEU A 81 3.42 -6.74 3.67
CA LEU A 81 2.28 -6.62 4.55
C LEU A 81 2.73 -6.87 5.99
N PHE A 82 2.31 -5.98 6.89
CA PHE A 82 2.52 -6.11 8.34
C PHE A 82 3.98 -6.30 8.79
N SER A 83 4.90 -5.57 8.16
CA SER A 83 6.29 -5.51 8.61
C SER A 83 6.37 -4.98 10.06
N PRO A 84 7.22 -5.57 10.92
CA PRO A 84 7.42 -5.09 12.28
C PRO A 84 7.91 -3.64 12.29
N SER A 85 7.26 -2.77 13.05
CA SER A 85 7.70 -1.38 13.23
C SER A 85 8.69 -1.18 14.38
N GLY A 86 8.93 -2.23 15.18
CA GLY A 86 9.61 -2.13 16.48
C GLY A 86 8.70 -1.65 17.62
N GLN A 87 7.45 -1.28 17.33
CA GLN A 87 6.44 -0.93 18.33
C GLN A 87 5.37 -2.05 18.41
N PRO A 88 4.98 -2.52 19.60
CA PRO A 88 4.13 -3.70 19.76
C PRO A 88 2.75 -3.65 19.08
N ARG A 89 2.18 -2.45 18.91
CA ARG A 89 0.83 -2.24 18.35
C ARG A 89 0.82 -1.50 17.01
N LEU A 90 1.96 -1.46 16.33
CA LEU A 90 2.07 -0.81 15.04
C LEU A 90 2.71 -1.78 14.05
N LYS A 91 1.95 -2.10 13.00
CA LYS A 91 2.42 -2.86 11.85
C LYS A 91 2.55 -1.92 10.66
N LEU A 92 3.50 -2.16 9.78
CA LEU A 92 3.69 -1.37 8.57
C LEU A 92 3.25 -2.15 7.33
N MET A 93 2.49 -1.52 6.43
CA MET A 93 2.35 -2.02 5.07
C MET A 93 3.25 -1.20 4.16
N VAL A 94 4.23 -1.82 3.52
CA VAL A 94 5.26 -1.12 2.74
C VAL A 94 4.98 -1.23 1.25
N TYR A 95 5.09 -0.09 0.57
CA TYR A 95 4.92 0.09 -0.86
C TYR A 95 6.12 0.85 -1.39
N GLU A 96 7.04 0.15 -2.05
CA GLU A 96 8.28 0.75 -2.51
C GLU A 96 8.46 0.51 -4.01
N LEU A 97 8.76 1.56 -4.76
CA LEU A 97 8.97 1.54 -6.20
C LEU A 97 10.30 2.21 -6.56
N ALA A 98 11.15 1.50 -7.29
CA ALA A 98 12.29 2.07 -7.99
C ALA A 98 11.87 2.47 -9.42
N PHE A 99 12.34 3.61 -9.89
CA PHE A 99 12.10 4.10 -11.24
C PHE A 99 13.22 5.04 -11.71
N ALA A 100 13.20 5.43 -12.98
CA ALA A 100 14.15 6.39 -13.53
C ALA A 100 13.42 7.58 -14.14
N HIS A 101 13.97 8.78 -13.96
CA HIS A 101 13.47 10.00 -14.58
C HIS A 101 14.65 10.89 -15.00
N GLY A 102 14.66 11.38 -16.24
CA GLY A 102 15.77 12.19 -16.75
C GLY A 102 17.14 11.52 -16.70
N GLY A 103 17.21 10.19 -16.84
CA GLY A 103 18.45 9.41 -16.76
C GLY A 103 18.99 9.21 -15.34
N ARG A 104 18.24 9.61 -14.31
CA ARG A 104 18.61 9.46 -12.89
C ARG A 104 17.69 8.46 -12.17
N PRO A 105 18.23 7.66 -11.24
CA PRO A 105 17.42 6.74 -10.44
C PRO A 105 16.69 7.47 -9.31
N TYR A 106 15.46 7.04 -9.05
CA TYR A 106 14.65 7.50 -7.93
C TYR A 106 13.96 6.31 -7.25
N TYR A 107 13.64 6.51 -5.98
CA TYR A 107 13.00 5.52 -5.14
C TYR A 107 11.84 6.13 -4.37
N LEU A 108 10.61 5.70 -4.67
CA LEU A 108 9.43 6.09 -3.91
C LEU A 108 9.23 5.10 -2.77
N ALA A 109 9.39 5.56 -1.54
CA ALA A 109 9.16 4.79 -0.33
C ALA A 109 7.82 5.20 0.30
N GLY A 110 6.85 4.30 0.28
CA GLY A 110 5.54 4.45 0.87
C GLY A 110 5.33 3.48 2.03
N ARG A 111 4.68 3.94 3.10
CA ARG A 111 4.24 3.06 4.17
C ARG A 111 2.86 3.46 4.71
N LYS A 112 2.03 2.46 5.00
CA LYS A 112 0.82 2.61 5.80
C LYS A 112 1.14 2.19 7.23
N GLU A 113 0.64 2.95 8.18
CA GLU A 113 0.78 2.68 9.61
C GLU A 113 -0.52 2.04 10.07
N VAL A 114 -0.51 0.73 10.36
CA VAL A 114 -1.69 -0.02 10.82
C VAL A 114 -1.58 -0.21 12.33
N ARG A 115 -2.41 0.50 13.08
CA ARG A 115 -2.46 0.44 14.54
C ARG A 115 -3.46 -0.60 15.01
N ASP A 116 -3.11 -1.33 16.07
CA ASP A 116 -4.00 -2.31 16.71
C ASP A 116 -5.01 -1.61 17.63
N ASP A 117 -5.84 -0.74 17.05
CA ASP A 117 -6.90 0.00 17.75
C ASP A 117 -8.27 -0.32 17.10
N PRO A 118 -9.27 -0.78 17.86
CA PRO A 118 -10.57 -1.16 17.32
C PRO A 118 -11.37 0.07 16.86
N GLY A 119 -11.97 0.02 15.65
CA GLY A 119 -12.93 1.01 15.17
C GLY A 119 -12.72 1.45 13.71
N PHE A 120 -13.32 2.60 13.36
CA PHE A 120 -13.21 3.23 12.03
C PHE A 120 -11.79 3.70 11.68
N ASP A 121 -10.95 3.92 12.69
CA ASP A 121 -9.58 4.42 12.51
C ASP A 121 -8.70 3.43 11.75
N LEU A 122 -8.95 2.13 11.90
CA LEU A 122 -8.21 1.07 11.20
C LEU A 122 -8.42 1.08 9.67
N TRP A 123 -9.61 1.47 9.22
CA TRP A 123 -9.90 1.67 7.80
C TRP A 123 -9.22 2.92 7.26
N ARG A 124 -9.08 3.97 8.08
CA ARG A 124 -8.35 5.18 7.72
C ARG A 124 -6.84 4.94 7.64
N ASP A 125 -6.33 4.10 8.54
CA ASP A 125 -4.93 3.68 8.60
C ASP A 125 -4.53 2.84 7.38
N THR A 126 -5.38 1.89 6.96
CA THR A 126 -5.17 1.07 5.74
C THR A 126 -5.33 1.83 4.42
N THR A 127 -5.87 3.03 4.47
CA THR A 127 -6.07 3.88 3.29
C THR A 127 -5.06 5.01 3.18
N THR A 128 -4.28 5.28 4.22
CA THR A 128 -3.31 6.38 4.25
C THR A 128 -1.90 5.88 3.99
N LEU A 129 -1.27 6.33 2.91
CA LEU A 129 0.08 5.98 2.52
C LEU A 129 1.00 7.20 2.66
N PHE A 130 1.84 7.20 3.69
CA PHE A 130 2.89 8.21 3.87
C PHE A 130 4.02 7.95 2.90
N THR A 131 4.35 8.91 2.04
CA THR A 131 5.34 8.72 0.98
C THR A 131 6.49 9.71 1.07
N ARG A 132 7.67 9.19 0.74
CA ARG A 132 8.89 9.97 0.48
C ARG A 132 9.49 9.51 -0.83
N LEU A 133 9.93 10.48 -1.61
CA LEU A 133 10.66 10.27 -2.84
C LEU A 133 12.13 10.54 -2.58
N HIS A 134 12.96 9.56 -2.86
CA HIS A 134 14.40 9.61 -2.68
C HIS A 134 15.10 9.70 -4.03
N GLU A 135 16.15 10.52 -4.12
CA GLU A 135 17.12 10.46 -5.21
C GLU A 135 18.08 9.30 -4.95
N GLY A 136 18.12 8.31 -5.84
CA GLY A 136 18.91 7.09 -5.66
C GLY A 136 18.14 5.82 -5.96
N VAL A 137 18.73 4.69 -5.57
CA VAL A 137 18.21 3.34 -5.86
C VAL A 137 17.40 2.75 -4.70
N ASP A 138 17.42 3.39 -3.53
CA ASP A 138 16.77 2.94 -2.30
C ASP A 138 16.38 4.13 -1.40
N ALA A 139 15.78 3.82 -0.25
CA ALA A 139 15.33 4.79 0.75
C ALA A 139 16.48 5.45 1.56
N GLY A 140 17.74 5.08 1.31
CA GLY A 140 18.92 5.74 1.90
C GLY A 140 19.32 7.03 1.18
N GLY A 141 18.77 7.27 0.00
CA GLY A 141 18.98 8.50 -0.78
C GLY A 141 18.37 9.75 -0.16
N THR A 142 18.79 10.93 -0.64
CA THR A 142 18.25 12.21 -0.21
C THR A 142 16.77 12.31 -0.55
N VAL A 143 15.93 12.72 0.41
CA VAL A 143 14.51 12.96 0.17
C VAL A 143 14.36 14.23 -0.68
N VAL A 144 13.77 14.08 -1.87
CA VAL A 144 13.55 15.15 -2.85
C VAL A 144 12.06 15.43 -3.08
N GLY A 145 11.19 14.79 -2.33
CA GLY A 145 9.75 15.09 -2.29
C GLY A 145 9.04 14.23 -1.26
N ALA A 146 7.91 14.71 -0.76
CA ALA A 146 7.11 14.00 0.21
C ALA A 146 5.63 14.35 0.07
N GLY A 147 4.78 13.44 0.55
CA GLY A 147 3.33 13.61 0.53
C GLY A 147 2.60 12.46 1.20
N THR A 148 1.28 12.52 1.16
CA THR A 148 0.43 11.43 1.65
C THR A 148 -0.59 11.10 0.58
N LEU A 149 -0.61 9.84 0.17
CA LEU A 149 -1.54 9.31 -0.82
C LEU A 149 -2.66 8.60 -0.07
N ALA A 150 -3.87 8.62 -0.64
CA ALA A 150 -5.01 7.95 -0.07
C ALA A 150 -5.72 7.05 -1.09
N LEU A 151 -6.34 5.99 -0.58
CA LEU A 151 -7.36 5.20 -1.26
C LEU A 151 -8.70 5.45 -0.56
N GLY A 152 -9.79 5.71 -1.28
CA GLY A 152 -11.10 5.77 -0.64
C GLY A 152 -11.50 4.42 -0.04
N VAL A 153 -12.29 4.38 1.04
CA VAL A 153 -12.80 3.11 1.61
C VAL A 153 -13.63 2.34 0.58
N ALA A 154 -14.43 3.03 -0.24
CA ALA A 154 -15.17 2.41 -1.33
C ALA A 154 -14.24 1.82 -2.40
N ASP A 155 -13.13 2.49 -2.70
CA ASP A 155 -12.12 2.01 -3.64
C ASP A 155 -11.35 0.82 -3.08
N LEU A 156 -11.13 0.76 -1.76
CA LEU A 156 -10.56 -0.41 -1.10
C LEU A 156 -11.49 -1.63 -1.19
N VAL A 157 -12.79 -1.46 -0.94
CA VAL A 157 -13.78 -2.54 -1.12
C VAL A 157 -13.82 -3.01 -2.57
N ARG A 158 -13.78 -2.08 -3.52
CA ARG A 158 -13.71 -2.40 -4.95
C ARG A 158 -12.41 -3.10 -5.32
N LEU A 159 -11.27 -2.67 -4.79
CA LEU A 159 -9.98 -3.33 -4.97
C LEU A 159 -10.08 -4.79 -4.51
N MET A 160 -10.65 -5.03 -3.33
CA MET A 160 -10.82 -6.38 -2.82
C MET A 160 -11.67 -7.26 -3.76
N SER A 161 -12.71 -6.71 -4.38
CA SER A 161 -13.51 -7.47 -5.35
C SER A 161 -12.81 -7.72 -6.70
N THR A 162 -11.77 -6.94 -7.02
CA THR A 162 -10.95 -7.14 -8.22
C THR A 162 -9.78 -8.10 -8.04
N MET A 163 -9.52 -8.54 -6.81
CA MET A 163 -8.48 -9.53 -6.53
C MET A 163 -8.73 -10.81 -7.32
N ARG A 164 -7.68 -11.33 -7.94
CA ARG A 164 -7.71 -12.60 -8.67
C ARG A 164 -6.72 -13.57 -8.07
N ALA A 165 -7.17 -14.80 -7.82
CA ALA A 165 -6.26 -15.89 -7.52
C ALA A 165 -5.45 -16.26 -8.78
N THR A 166 -4.18 -16.57 -8.59
CA THR A 166 -3.27 -17.09 -9.63
C THR A 166 -2.83 -18.50 -9.25
N GLY A 167 -2.50 -19.32 -10.25
CA GLY A 167 -1.95 -20.67 -10.00
C GLY A 167 -2.88 -21.66 -9.29
N ALA A 168 -4.18 -21.35 -9.16
CA ALA A 168 -5.18 -22.25 -8.61
C ALA A 168 -5.59 -23.32 -9.63
N ALA A 169 -5.80 -24.56 -9.17
CA ALA A 169 -6.16 -25.69 -10.02
C ALA A 169 -7.61 -25.61 -10.55
N ASP A 170 -8.52 -25.04 -9.76
CA ASP A 170 -9.93 -24.89 -10.09
C ASP A 170 -10.56 -23.69 -9.34
N ALA A 171 -11.85 -23.45 -9.57
CA ALA A 171 -12.58 -22.35 -8.97
C ALA A 171 -12.71 -22.46 -7.44
N ALA A 172 -12.79 -23.67 -6.89
CA ALA A 172 -12.89 -23.87 -5.44
C ALA A 172 -11.55 -23.54 -4.77
N ALA A 173 -10.44 -23.97 -5.37
CA ALA A 173 -9.08 -23.61 -4.94
C ALA A 173 -8.84 -22.10 -5.05
N ALA A 174 -9.28 -21.46 -6.13
CA ALA A 174 -9.19 -20.01 -6.31
C ALA A 174 -9.97 -19.25 -5.21
N ALA A 175 -11.20 -19.68 -4.91
CA ALA A 175 -12.00 -19.11 -3.85
C ALA A 175 -11.35 -19.31 -2.47
N ALA A 176 -10.74 -20.48 -2.21
CA ALA A 176 -10.03 -20.76 -0.98
C ALA A 176 -8.80 -19.83 -0.78
N VAL A 177 -8.04 -19.57 -1.85
CA VAL A 177 -6.90 -18.62 -1.83
C VAL A 177 -7.37 -17.21 -1.49
N LEU A 178 -8.39 -16.71 -2.18
CA LEU A 178 -8.96 -15.40 -1.89
C LEU A 178 -9.53 -15.31 -0.47
N ALA A 179 -10.18 -16.37 0.00
CA ALA A 179 -10.71 -16.43 1.36
C ALA A 179 -9.61 -16.46 2.43
N ARG A 180 -8.46 -17.09 2.17
CA ARG A 180 -7.30 -17.07 3.10
C ARG A 180 -6.70 -15.68 3.19
N PHE A 181 -6.44 -15.03 2.06
CA PHE A 181 -5.97 -13.64 2.05
C PHE A 181 -6.98 -12.71 2.71
N GLY A 182 -8.26 -12.83 2.33
CA GLY A 182 -9.35 -12.04 2.89
C GLY A 182 -9.51 -12.23 4.40
N ARG A 183 -9.38 -13.45 4.94
CA ARG A 183 -9.41 -13.68 6.39
C ARG A 183 -8.21 -13.12 7.12
N MET A 184 -7.02 -13.13 6.54
CA MET A 184 -5.86 -12.48 7.16
C MET A 184 -6.03 -10.96 7.11
N PHE A 185 -6.32 -10.42 5.93
CA PHE A 185 -6.47 -8.98 5.72
C PHE A 185 -7.63 -8.44 6.55
N LEU A 186 -8.82 -9.04 6.43
CA LEU A 186 -9.98 -8.66 7.23
C LEU A 186 -9.85 -9.10 8.68
N GLY A 187 -9.20 -10.21 9.03
CA GLY A 187 -9.06 -10.67 10.42
C GLY A 187 -8.21 -9.73 11.26
N GLU A 188 -7.16 -9.17 10.67
CA GLU A 188 -6.40 -8.04 11.22
C GLU A 188 -7.23 -6.74 11.21
N LEU A 189 -8.36 -6.70 10.51
CA LEU A 189 -9.34 -5.60 10.51
C LEU A 189 -10.63 -5.88 11.32
N TRP A 190 -10.88 -7.12 11.77
CA TRP A 190 -12.25 -7.63 12.05
C TRP A 190 -12.77 -7.33 13.46
N ASP A 191 -12.01 -6.70 14.34
CA ASP A 191 -12.60 -6.15 15.57
C ASP A 191 -13.54 -4.96 15.29
N SER A 192 -13.70 -4.54 14.03
CA SER A 192 -14.56 -3.43 13.59
C SER A 192 -15.93 -3.81 12.98
N TYR A 193 -16.21 -5.09 12.70
CA TYR A 193 -17.46 -5.51 12.02
C TYR A 193 -18.46 -6.29 12.89
N GLY A 194 -18.15 -6.52 14.17
CA GLY A 194 -19.13 -7.06 15.11
C GLY A 194 -20.23 -6.04 15.41
N PRO A 195 -21.54 -6.35 15.25
CA PRO A 195 -22.56 -5.53 15.87
C PRO A 195 -22.22 -5.49 17.36
N HIS A 196 -22.18 -4.29 17.93
CA HIS A 196 -22.11 -4.12 19.37
C HIS A 196 -23.35 -4.78 19.98
N GLY A 197 -23.24 -6.05 20.34
CA GLY A 197 -24.13 -6.72 21.26
C GLY A 197 -23.93 -6.04 22.60
N ARG A 198 -24.77 -5.05 22.89
CA ARG A 198 -24.96 -4.54 24.24
C ARG A 198 -25.31 -5.75 25.12
N SER A 199 -24.34 -6.25 25.88
CA SER A 199 -24.63 -6.90 27.15
C SER A 199 -24.28 -5.89 28.21
N GLY A 200 -25.27 -5.05 28.54
CA GLY A 200 -25.24 -4.22 29.72
C GLY A 200 -26.16 -4.86 30.75
N GLY A 201 -25.64 -4.99 31.98
CA GLY A 201 -26.39 -4.97 33.24
C GLY A 201 -27.23 -6.20 33.54
#